data_AF-A0A852ZGR1-F1
#
_entry.id   AF-A0A852ZGR1-F1
#
_cell.length_a   1.000
_cell.length_b   1.000
_cell.length_c   1.000
_cell.angle_alpha   90.00
_cell.angle_beta   90.00
_cell.angle_gamma   90.00
#
_symmetry.space_group_name_H-M   'P 1'
#
loop_
_entity.id
_entity.type
_entity.pdbx_description
1 polymer ?
#
loop_
_entity_poly.entity_id
_entity_poly.type
_entity_poly.pdbx_seq_one_letter_code
_entity_poly.pdbx_strand_id
1 'polypeptide(L)'
;MTDRVIQVQDVVRRKAAALGPQGEAWLAGLPGLVDDLARRWSITIGSPLSGGTASHVTRVRTADGQDAVLKIAIPEFDFAGQVRTIVEANGHGYVRVIAHDVDRHAMLMEALGQPLEEVDICPEDKIATLCATLRQAWQVPRPTGPSVDPALGLIELVGTLWERLNHPCSERVVKRALTYAERRAGAFDLDRCVVAHGDPHPANTLRVLTPRPGAESGFVFVDPDGFLADPTYDLGVVLRDWSSQLLAGDAPALARRYCALLAGHTGLDETAIWEWGFLQRVSTGLYALSFGADEMARPYLETAELLG
;
A
#
# COMPACT_ATOMS: atom_id res chain seq x y z
N MET A 1 -7.05 -6.44 36.59
CA MET A 1 -6.76 -6.32 35.15
C MET A 1 -6.87 -7.72 34.60
N THR A 2 -7.90 -8.00 33.81
CA THR A 2 -7.97 -9.26 33.06
C THR A 2 -6.99 -9.13 31.91
N ASP A 3 -5.95 -9.97 31.89
CA ASP A 3 -5.02 -10.05 30.75
C ASP A 3 -5.81 -10.38 29.49
N ARG A 4 -6.00 -9.38 28.62
CA ARG A 4 -6.64 -9.58 27.33
C ARG A 4 -5.68 -10.35 26.44
N VAL A 5 -6.08 -11.54 26.02
CA VAL A 5 -5.35 -12.28 24.98
C VAL A 5 -5.63 -11.64 23.63
N ILE A 6 -4.66 -10.90 23.09
CA ILE A 6 -4.74 -10.33 21.74
C ILE A 6 -4.30 -11.37 20.72
N GLN A 7 -5.20 -11.72 19.80
CA GLN A 7 -4.86 -12.53 18.64
C GLN A 7 -4.17 -11.66 17.59
N VAL A 8 -2.84 -11.73 17.56
CA VAL A 8 -2.00 -11.16 16.51
C VAL A 8 -1.79 -12.21 15.42
N GLN A 9 -1.96 -11.81 14.16
CA GLN A 9 -1.72 -12.67 13.00
C GLN A 9 -0.26 -13.13 12.92
N ASP A 10 -0.01 -14.33 12.42
CA ASP A 10 1.34 -14.93 12.37
C ASP A 10 2.33 -14.10 11.56
N VAL A 11 1.90 -13.52 10.43
CA VAL A 11 2.74 -12.65 9.61
C VAL A 11 3.19 -11.40 10.38
N VAL A 12 2.29 -10.77 11.14
CA VAL A 12 2.59 -9.61 12.00
C VAL A 12 3.53 -10.01 13.13
N ARG A 13 3.35 -11.20 13.74
CA ARG A 13 4.26 -11.73 14.76
C ARG A 13 5.66 -11.96 14.20
N ARG A 14 5.79 -12.58 13.01
CA ARG A 14 7.07 -12.82 12.35
C ARG A 14 7.77 -11.51 12.01
N LYS A 15 7.04 -10.54 11.46
CA LYS A 15 7.59 -9.22 11.12
C LYS A 15 8.06 -8.46 12.36
N ALA A 16 7.27 -8.46 13.44
CA ALA A 16 7.69 -7.90 14.70
C ALA A 16 8.94 -8.62 15.25
N ALA A 17 8.97 -9.96 15.25
CA ALA A 17 10.13 -10.72 15.72
C ALA A 17 11.41 -10.42 14.92
N ALA A 18 11.30 -10.13 13.61
CA ALA A 18 12.44 -9.74 12.78
C ALA A 18 13.08 -8.40 13.20
N LEU A 19 12.37 -7.56 13.97
CA LEU A 19 12.90 -6.34 14.59
C LEU A 19 13.69 -6.59 15.89
N GLY A 20 13.82 -7.86 16.30
CA GLY A 20 14.51 -8.24 17.52
C GLY A 20 13.86 -7.64 18.77
N PRO A 21 14.64 -7.10 19.72
CA PRO A 21 14.12 -6.65 21.02
C PRO A 21 12.99 -5.61 20.92
N GLN A 22 12.99 -4.75 19.90
CA GLN A 22 11.95 -3.72 19.73
C GLN A 22 10.60 -4.34 19.41
N GLY A 23 10.56 -5.32 18.51
CA GLY A 23 9.30 -5.97 18.14
C GLY A 23 8.83 -6.99 19.18
N GLU A 24 9.74 -7.64 19.89
CA GLU A 24 9.39 -8.46 21.07
C GLU A 24 8.73 -7.61 22.16
N ALA A 25 9.30 -6.44 22.46
CA ALA A 25 8.72 -5.49 23.41
C ALA A 25 7.34 -4.99 22.95
N TRP A 26 7.18 -4.70 21.65
CA TRP A 26 5.88 -4.33 21.08
C TRP A 26 4.84 -5.45 21.25
N LEU A 27 5.18 -6.70 20.92
CA LEU A 27 4.28 -7.85 21.08
C LEU A 27 3.86 -8.04 22.55
N ALA A 28 4.80 -7.93 23.48
CA ALA A 28 4.53 -8.08 24.91
C ALA A 28 3.68 -6.93 25.47
N GLY A 29 3.89 -5.70 24.99
CA GLY A 29 3.16 -4.51 25.42
C GLY A 29 1.79 -4.33 24.78
N LEU A 30 1.51 -5.00 23.66
CA LEU A 30 0.31 -4.80 22.86
C LEU A 30 -1.01 -4.97 23.64
N PRO A 31 -1.22 -6.00 24.49
CA PRO A 31 -2.43 -6.10 25.30
C PRO A 31 -2.69 -4.89 26.19
N GLY A 32 -1.66 -4.41 26.90
CA GLY A 32 -1.74 -3.23 27.75
C GLY A 32 -2.02 -1.95 26.95
N LEU A 33 -1.37 -1.81 25.78
CA LEU A 33 -1.62 -0.68 24.87
C LEU A 33 -3.06 -0.66 24.36
N VAL A 34 -3.62 -1.81 23.97
CA VAL A 34 -5.02 -1.92 23.53
C VAL A 34 -5.97 -1.53 24.66
N ASP A 35 -5.72 -1.96 25.89
CA ASP A 35 -6.55 -1.60 27.06
C ASP A 35 -6.46 -0.10 27.40
N ASP A 36 -5.28 0.49 27.29
CA ASP A 36 -5.07 1.92 27.47
C ASP A 36 -5.83 2.74 26.42
N LEU A 37 -5.71 2.38 25.15
CA LEU A 37 -6.40 3.04 24.04
C LEU A 37 -7.92 2.85 24.15
N ALA A 38 -8.37 1.66 24.56
CA ALA A 38 -9.78 1.39 24.83
C ALA A 38 -10.37 2.35 25.86
N ARG A 39 -9.67 2.57 26.98
CA ARG A 39 -10.09 3.54 28.01
C ARG A 39 -9.99 4.98 27.52
N ARG A 40 -8.89 5.35 26.87
CA ARG A 40 -8.62 6.73 26.45
C ARG A 40 -9.60 7.22 25.38
N TRP A 41 -9.90 6.36 24.41
CA TRP A 41 -10.78 6.70 23.29
C TRP A 41 -12.23 6.25 23.52
N SER A 42 -12.54 5.74 24.71
CA SER A 42 -13.88 5.25 25.08
C SER A 42 -14.44 4.26 24.05
N ILE A 43 -13.63 3.27 23.67
CA ILE A 43 -13.98 2.24 22.68
C ILE A 43 -14.03 0.85 23.32
N THR A 44 -14.96 0.03 22.85
CA THR A 44 -15.05 -1.39 23.20
C THR A 44 -14.38 -2.22 22.11
N ILE A 45 -13.40 -3.05 22.48
CA ILE A 45 -12.67 -3.90 21.55
C ILE A 45 -13.54 -5.09 21.12
N GLY A 46 -13.62 -5.31 19.81
CA GLY A 46 -14.33 -6.40 19.17
C GLY A 46 -13.37 -7.46 18.62
N SER A 47 -13.72 -8.02 17.45
CA SER A 47 -12.92 -9.05 16.80
C SER A 47 -11.70 -8.48 16.06
N PRO A 48 -10.59 -9.22 16.01
CA PRO A 48 -9.47 -8.86 15.14
C PRO A 48 -9.90 -8.93 13.66
N LEU A 49 -9.28 -8.07 12.84
CA LEU A 49 -9.36 -8.12 11.39
C LEU A 49 -8.17 -8.90 10.83
N SER A 50 -8.43 -9.69 9.78
CA SER A 50 -7.42 -10.38 8.97
C SER A 50 -6.85 -9.47 7.87
N GLY A 51 -5.74 -9.86 7.24
CA GLY A 51 -5.24 -9.25 6.00
C GLY A 51 -4.07 -8.27 6.16
N GLY A 52 -3.93 -7.61 7.31
CA GLY A 52 -2.77 -6.74 7.59
C GLY A 52 -1.48 -7.51 7.89
N THR A 53 -0.36 -7.11 7.29
CA THR A 53 0.98 -7.71 7.51
C THR A 53 1.86 -6.91 8.47
N ALA A 54 1.47 -5.67 8.75
CA ALA A 54 2.29 -4.63 9.38
C ALA A 54 1.69 -4.05 10.66
N SER A 55 0.52 -4.52 11.07
CA SER A 55 -0.25 -3.90 12.16
C SER A 55 -1.19 -4.90 12.82
N HIS A 56 -1.46 -4.68 14.11
CA HIS A 56 -2.65 -5.26 14.74
C HIS A 56 -3.86 -4.39 14.40
N VAL A 57 -4.87 -5.00 13.78
CA VAL A 57 -6.09 -4.31 13.36
C VAL A 57 -7.29 -5.02 14.00
N THR A 58 -8.19 -4.27 14.63
CA THR A 58 -9.37 -4.83 15.30
C THR A 58 -10.59 -3.95 15.14
N ARG A 59 -11.76 -4.57 14.97
CA ARG A 59 -13.05 -3.87 15.05
C ARG A 59 -13.25 -3.35 16.45
N VAL A 60 -13.77 -2.15 16.56
CA VAL A 60 -14.13 -1.55 17.84
C VAL A 60 -15.47 -0.83 17.72
N ARG A 61 -16.11 -0.58 18.86
CA ARG A 61 -17.31 0.24 18.92
C ARG A 61 -17.11 1.40 19.87
N THR A 62 -17.39 2.60 19.40
CA THR A 62 -17.27 3.84 20.19
C THR A 62 -18.38 3.94 21.24
N ALA A 63 -18.22 4.83 22.22
CA ALA A 63 -19.20 5.02 23.29
C ALA A 63 -20.58 5.51 22.79
N ASP A 64 -20.62 6.22 21.67
CA ASP A 64 -21.86 6.63 20.97
C ASP A 64 -22.41 5.54 20.03
N GLY A 65 -21.83 4.34 20.05
CA GLY A 65 -22.35 3.15 19.39
C GLY A 65 -21.94 2.99 17.92
N GLN A 66 -21.02 3.81 17.41
CA GLN A 66 -20.53 3.72 16.03
C GLN A 66 -19.48 2.61 15.88
N ASP A 67 -19.54 1.88 14.77
CA ASP A 67 -18.49 0.93 14.41
C ASP A 67 -17.26 1.65 13.87
N ALA A 68 -16.09 1.24 14.34
CA ALA A 68 -14.79 1.80 13.99
C ALA A 68 -13.72 0.70 13.92
N VAL A 69 -12.52 1.07 13.48
CA VAL A 69 -11.37 0.17 13.41
C VAL A 69 -10.19 0.78 14.15
N LEU A 70 -9.61 0.01 15.07
CA LEU A 70 -8.35 0.34 15.73
C LEU A 70 -7.20 -0.33 14.97
N LYS A 71 -6.24 0.47 14.52
CA LYS A 71 -4.96 0.04 13.95
C LYS A 71 -3.83 0.41 14.90
N ILE A 72 -2.96 -0.55 15.18
CA ILE A 72 -1.70 -0.35 15.92
C ILE A 72 -0.57 -0.91 15.06
N ALA A 73 0.27 -0.04 14.51
CA ALA A 73 1.37 -0.43 13.64
C ALA A 73 2.59 -0.95 14.42
N ILE A 74 3.39 -1.77 13.75
CA ILE A 74 4.71 -2.17 14.24
C ILE A 74 5.65 -0.93 14.18
N PRO A 75 6.61 -0.75 15.12
CA PRO A 75 7.43 0.46 15.22
C PRO A 75 8.44 0.76 14.09
N GLU A 76 8.43 0.00 12.98
CA GLU A 76 9.37 0.17 11.85
C GLU A 76 8.81 1.08 10.74
N PHE A 77 7.49 1.28 10.71
CA PHE A 77 6.84 2.03 9.63
C PHE A 77 6.85 3.54 9.90
N ASP A 78 6.95 4.35 8.84
CA ASP A 78 6.67 5.79 8.90
C ASP A 78 5.16 6.04 9.14
N PHE A 79 4.73 5.68 10.34
CA PHE A 79 3.36 5.81 10.79
C PHE A 79 2.96 7.28 10.88
N ALA A 80 3.90 8.17 11.20
CA ALA A 80 3.65 9.61 11.24
C ALA A 80 3.31 10.15 9.84
N GLY A 81 4.06 9.75 8.82
CA GLY A 81 3.78 10.07 7.42
C GLY A 81 2.42 9.55 6.98
N GLN A 82 2.11 8.28 7.26
CA GLN A 82 0.82 7.69 6.98
C GLN A 82 -0.35 8.44 7.65
N VAL A 83 -0.24 8.74 8.95
CA VAL A 83 -1.26 9.50 9.69
C VAL A 83 -1.45 10.88 9.06
N ARG A 84 -0.37 11.59 8.72
CA ARG A 84 -0.43 12.90 8.08
C ARG A 84 -1.20 12.83 6.77
N THR A 85 -0.87 11.89 5.87
CA THR A 85 -1.54 11.75 4.58
C THR A 85 -3.04 11.52 4.72
N ILE A 86 -3.45 10.59 5.59
CA ILE A 86 -4.88 10.25 5.77
C ILE A 86 -5.63 11.41 6.44
N VAL A 87 -5.04 12.08 7.43
CA VAL A 87 -5.66 13.22 8.12
C VAL A 87 -5.82 14.40 7.17
N GLU A 88 -4.78 14.75 6.39
CA GLU A 88 -4.82 15.86 5.42
C GLU A 88 -5.77 15.57 4.25
N ALA A 89 -5.95 14.30 3.86
CA ALA A 89 -6.96 13.90 2.90
C ALA A 89 -8.38 14.25 3.35
N ASN A 90 -8.63 14.31 4.65
CA ASN A 90 -9.93 14.58 5.25
C ASN A 90 -11.06 13.71 4.63
N GLY A 91 -10.76 12.44 4.38
CA GLY A 91 -11.66 11.47 3.77
C GLY A 91 -11.73 11.49 2.23
N HIS A 92 -10.98 12.34 1.52
CA HIS A 92 -10.93 12.32 0.06
C HIS A 92 -9.97 11.24 -0.45
N GLY A 93 -10.51 10.21 -1.07
CA GLY A 93 -9.77 9.04 -1.54
C GLY A 93 -9.26 8.11 -0.44
N TYR A 94 -9.37 8.51 0.84
CA TYR A 94 -8.86 7.77 1.99
C TYR A 94 -9.91 7.55 3.08
N VAL A 95 -9.65 6.54 3.92
CA VAL A 95 -10.37 6.31 5.18
C VAL A 95 -10.37 7.56 6.06
N ARG A 96 -11.44 7.78 6.84
CA ARG A 96 -11.51 8.86 7.83
C ARG A 96 -10.87 8.45 9.15
N VAL A 97 -10.06 9.34 9.72
CA VAL A 97 -9.49 9.21 11.06
C VAL A 97 -10.44 9.82 12.09
N ILE A 98 -10.73 9.07 13.15
CA ILE A 98 -11.52 9.51 14.31
C ILE A 98 -10.57 10.04 15.40
N ALA A 99 -9.48 9.32 15.67
CA ALA A 99 -8.44 9.71 16.62
C ALA A 99 -7.10 9.05 16.23
N HIS A 100 -5.98 9.61 16.67
CA HIS A 100 -4.67 9.01 16.46
C HIS A 100 -3.70 9.34 17.62
N ASP A 101 -2.69 8.51 17.79
CA ASP A 101 -1.57 8.69 18.72
C ASP A 101 -0.31 8.19 18.00
N VAL A 102 0.44 9.14 17.44
CA VAL A 102 1.61 8.85 16.59
C VAL A 102 2.72 8.20 17.40
N ASP A 103 2.96 8.67 18.63
CA ASP A 103 4.00 8.13 19.53
C ASP A 103 3.73 6.67 19.90
N ARG A 104 2.45 6.27 19.93
CA ARG A 104 2.02 4.89 20.20
C ARG A 104 1.71 4.08 18.94
N HIS A 105 2.01 4.63 17.75
CA HIS A 105 1.73 4.00 16.46
C HIS A 105 0.26 3.56 16.30
N ALA A 106 -0.68 4.33 16.85
CA ALA A 106 -2.09 3.96 16.92
C ALA A 106 -3.01 4.95 16.16
N MET A 107 -4.01 4.41 15.48
CA MET A 107 -5.03 5.18 14.77
C MET A 107 -6.40 4.50 14.92
N LEU A 108 -7.41 5.29 15.24
CA LEU A 108 -8.82 4.92 15.23
C LEU A 108 -9.47 5.50 13.98
N MET A 109 -10.09 4.63 13.18
CA MET A 109 -10.60 4.94 11.84
C MET A 109 -12.08 4.59 11.72
N GLU A 110 -12.78 5.17 10.75
CA GLU A 110 -14.13 4.72 10.39
C GLU A 110 -14.13 3.23 10.00
N ALA A 111 -15.25 2.54 10.23
CA ALA A 111 -15.44 1.19 9.72
C ALA A 111 -15.67 1.20 8.20
N LEU A 112 -15.01 0.26 7.51
CA LEU A 112 -15.14 0.03 6.08
C LEU A 112 -15.66 -1.38 5.80
N GLY A 113 -16.17 -1.59 4.59
CA GLY A 113 -16.65 -2.88 4.10
C GLY A 113 -15.53 -3.76 3.54
N GLN A 114 -15.90 -4.70 2.67
CA GLN A 114 -14.95 -5.61 2.03
C GLN A 114 -13.96 -4.87 1.10
N PRO A 115 -12.74 -5.40 0.94
CA PRO A 115 -11.77 -4.90 -0.03
C PRO A 115 -12.25 -5.12 -1.48
N LEU A 116 -11.76 -4.32 -2.41
CA LEU A 116 -12.05 -4.42 -3.84
C LEU A 116 -11.55 -5.75 -4.43
N GLU A 117 -10.52 -6.34 -3.83
CA GLU A 117 -10.01 -7.65 -4.20
C GLU A 117 -11.11 -8.72 -4.14
N GLU A 118 -11.92 -8.72 -3.09
CA GLU A 118 -13.01 -9.69 -2.84
C GLU A 118 -14.28 -9.41 -3.66
N VAL A 119 -14.34 -8.29 -4.38
CA VAL A 119 -15.50 -7.95 -5.23
C VAL A 119 -15.43 -8.74 -6.53
N ASP A 120 -16.50 -9.48 -6.84
CA ASP A 120 -16.63 -10.31 -8.04
C ASP A 120 -17.00 -9.45 -9.27
N ILE A 121 -16.00 -8.76 -9.81
CA ILE A 121 -16.06 -7.96 -11.04
C ILE A 121 -14.77 -8.17 -11.85
N CYS A 122 -14.80 -7.84 -13.14
CA CYS A 122 -13.64 -8.02 -14.00
C CYS A 122 -12.46 -7.09 -13.59
N PRO A 123 -11.21 -7.48 -13.86
CA PRO A 123 -10.03 -6.64 -13.59
C PRO A 123 -10.14 -5.22 -14.15
N GLU A 124 -10.74 -5.06 -15.32
CA GLU A 124 -10.93 -3.77 -15.98
C GLU A 124 -11.81 -2.82 -15.16
N ASP A 125 -12.88 -3.33 -14.54
CA ASP A 125 -13.74 -2.54 -13.64
C ASP A 125 -13.02 -2.21 -12.32
N LYS A 126 -12.18 -3.12 -11.82
CA LYS A 126 -11.31 -2.85 -10.66
C LYS A 126 -10.30 -1.75 -10.98
N ILE A 127 -9.67 -1.78 -12.16
CA ILE A 127 -8.75 -0.74 -12.64
C ILE A 127 -9.46 0.62 -12.73
N ALA A 128 -10.67 0.65 -13.30
CA ALA A 128 -11.47 1.87 -13.38
C ALA A 128 -11.78 2.44 -11.98
N THR A 129 -12.10 1.56 -11.02
CA THR A 129 -12.35 1.93 -9.62
C THR A 129 -11.10 2.49 -8.96
N LEU A 130 -9.93 1.83 -9.11
CA LEU A 130 -8.65 2.29 -8.59
C LEU A 130 -8.27 3.67 -9.17
N CYS A 131 -8.43 3.88 -10.47
CA CYS A 131 -8.18 5.18 -11.11
C CYS A 131 -9.09 6.29 -10.54
N ALA A 132 -10.38 5.98 -10.34
CA ALA A 132 -11.32 6.93 -9.79
C ALA A 132 -10.97 7.31 -8.34
N THR A 133 -10.59 6.33 -7.51
CA THR A 133 -10.17 6.56 -6.12
C THR A 133 -8.83 7.31 -6.06
N LEU A 134 -7.86 7.00 -6.93
CA LEU A 134 -6.57 7.68 -7.01
C LEU A 134 -6.71 9.17 -7.32
N ARG A 135 -7.62 9.53 -8.24
CA ARG A 135 -7.92 10.94 -8.51
C ARG A 135 -8.44 11.72 -7.29
N GLN A 136 -9.09 11.06 -6.35
CA GLN A 136 -9.47 11.67 -5.07
C GLN A 136 -8.27 11.73 -4.11
N ALA A 137 -7.51 10.63 -4.02
CA ALA A 137 -6.33 10.53 -3.16
C ALA A 137 -5.25 11.56 -3.52
N TRP A 138 -5.03 11.84 -4.80
CA TRP A 138 -4.03 12.82 -5.27
C TRP A 138 -4.38 14.28 -4.99
N GLN A 139 -5.58 14.56 -4.45
CA GLN A 139 -5.97 15.92 -4.03
C GLN A 139 -5.41 16.27 -2.65
N VAL A 140 -4.77 15.33 -1.94
CA VAL A 140 -4.08 15.60 -0.67
C VAL A 140 -3.06 16.74 -0.88
N PRO A 141 -3.09 17.80 -0.04
CA PRO A 141 -2.13 18.88 -0.11
C PRO A 141 -0.69 18.36 -0.05
N ARG A 142 0.16 18.90 -0.92
CA ARG A 142 1.59 18.53 -0.91
C ARG A 142 2.26 19.07 0.35
N PRO A 143 3.00 18.25 1.11
CA PRO A 143 3.76 18.74 2.25
C PRO A 143 4.86 19.69 1.77
N THR A 144 5.13 20.72 2.57
CA THR A 144 6.26 21.62 2.34
C THR A 144 7.55 20.99 2.87
N GLY A 145 8.60 20.93 2.05
CA GLY A 145 9.89 20.38 2.48
C GLY A 145 10.68 19.75 1.33
N PRO A 146 11.88 19.23 1.62
CA PRO A 146 12.64 18.47 0.64
C PRO A 146 11.88 17.19 0.26
N SER A 147 11.91 16.85 -1.02
CA SER A 147 11.42 15.58 -1.54
C SER A 147 12.57 14.83 -2.18
N VAL A 148 12.53 13.50 -2.06
CA VAL A 148 13.45 12.61 -2.77
C VAL A 148 12.70 11.99 -3.94
N ASP A 149 13.37 11.89 -5.09
CA ASP A 149 12.83 11.18 -6.23
C ASP A 149 12.76 9.67 -5.94
N PRO A 150 11.56 9.06 -5.96
CA PRO A 150 11.40 7.64 -5.68
C PRO A 150 12.14 6.74 -6.67
N ALA A 151 12.42 7.19 -7.90
CA ALA A 151 13.19 6.40 -8.86
C ALA A 151 14.60 6.10 -8.36
N LEU A 152 15.26 7.06 -7.69
CA LEU A 152 16.60 6.88 -7.13
C LEU A 152 16.63 5.81 -6.04
N GLY A 153 15.62 5.81 -5.14
CA GLY A 153 15.49 4.78 -4.11
C GLY A 153 15.26 3.39 -4.71
N LEU A 154 14.50 3.30 -5.80
CA LEU A 154 14.27 2.03 -6.51
C LEU A 154 15.50 1.56 -7.29
N ILE A 155 16.33 2.46 -7.83
CA ILE A 155 17.63 2.11 -8.43
C ILE A 155 18.52 1.45 -7.39
N GLU A 156 18.66 2.07 -6.22
CA GLU A 156 19.48 1.55 -5.12
C GLU A 156 18.94 0.20 -4.62
N LEU A 157 17.63 0.10 -4.40
CA LEU A 157 16.97 -1.11 -3.95
C LEU A 157 17.19 -2.27 -4.94
N VAL A 158 16.89 -2.05 -6.22
CA VAL A 158 17.02 -3.08 -7.26
C VAL A 158 18.48 -3.51 -7.40
N GLY A 159 19.42 -2.58 -7.49
CA GLY A 159 20.85 -2.89 -7.62
C GLY A 159 21.38 -3.67 -6.42
N THR A 160 21.04 -3.25 -5.20
CA THR A 160 21.49 -3.90 -3.96
C THR A 160 20.90 -5.30 -3.81
N LEU A 161 19.59 -5.44 -3.99
CA LEU A 161 18.92 -6.73 -3.81
C LEU A 161 19.28 -7.72 -4.90
N TRP A 162 19.50 -7.26 -6.14
CA TRP A 162 19.97 -8.10 -7.23
C TRP A 162 21.27 -8.82 -6.86
N GLU A 163 22.29 -8.08 -6.41
CA GLU A 163 23.57 -8.66 -5.99
C GLU A 163 23.43 -9.53 -4.73
N ARG A 164 22.72 -9.03 -3.71
CA ARG A 164 22.55 -9.74 -2.44
C ARG A 164 21.83 -11.07 -2.58
N LEU A 165 20.87 -11.15 -3.50
CA LEU A 165 20.07 -12.35 -3.76
C LEU A 165 20.71 -13.29 -4.78
N ASN A 166 21.96 -13.04 -5.18
CA ASN A 166 22.69 -13.85 -6.16
C ASN A 166 21.90 -14.03 -7.46
N HIS A 167 21.42 -12.90 -8.01
CA HIS A 167 20.85 -12.79 -9.36
C HIS A 167 19.58 -13.65 -9.58
N PRO A 168 18.47 -13.39 -8.87
CA PRO A 168 17.30 -14.29 -8.81
C PRO A 168 16.34 -14.26 -10.03
N CYS A 169 16.63 -13.45 -11.06
CA CYS A 169 15.91 -13.38 -12.33
C CYS A 169 16.91 -13.16 -13.47
N SER A 170 16.51 -12.84 -14.70
CA SER A 170 17.46 -12.58 -15.78
C SER A 170 18.09 -11.20 -15.70
N GLU A 171 19.35 -11.09 -16.10
CA GLU A 171 20.07 -9.82 -16.23
C GLU A 171 19.33 -8.84 -17.16
N ARG A 172 18.63 -9.35 -18.17
CA ARG A 172 17.79 -8.56 -19.10
C ARG A 172 16.67 -7.83 -18.34
N VAL A 173 15.97 -8.51 -17.43
CA VAL A 173 14.90 -7.93 -16.62
C VAL A 173 15.44 -6.81 -15.74
N VAL A 174 16.54 -7.04 -15.03
CA VAL A 174 17.13 -6.02 -14.14
C VAL A 174 17.68 -4.83 -14.91
N LYS A 175 18.44 -5.05 -15.99
CA LYS A 175 18.94 -3.95 -16.84
C LYS A 175 17.81 -3.06 -17.35
N ARG A 176 16.69 -3.67 -17.76
CA ARG A 176 15.54 -2.91 -18.24
C ARG A 176 14.82 -2.15 -17.13
N ALA A 177 14.67 -2.75 -15.95
CA ALA A 177 14.11 -2.05 -14.79
C ALA A 177 14.96 -0.82 -14.42
N LEU A 178 16.29 -0.97 -14.37
CA LEU A 178 17.22 0.14 -14.11
C LEU A 178 17.18 1.20 -15.21
N THR A 179 17.11 0.81 -16.49
CA THR A 179 16.95 1.76 -17.61
C THR A 179 15.66 2.58 -17.47
N TYR A 180 14.55 1.94 -17.09
CA TYR A 180 13.28 2.64 -16.85
C TYR A 180 13.38 3.55 -15.62
N ALA A 181 14.01 3.11 -14.54
CA ALA A 181 14.23 3.93 -13.37
C ALA A 181 15.06 5.18 -13.69
N GLU A 182 16.15 5.05 -14.47
CA GLU A 182 16.96 6.19 -14.93
C GLU A 182 16.15 7.19 -15.76
N ARG A 183 15.27 6.71 -16.64
CA ARG A 183 14.37 7.58 -17.43
C ARG A 183 13.36 8.30 -16.56
N ARG A 184 12.77 7.60 -15.58
CA ARG A 184 11.85 8.20 -14.62
C ARG A 184 12.55 9.26 -13.78
N ALA A 185 13.77 8.99 -13.32
CA ALA A 185 14.58 9.96 -12.60
C ALA A 185 14.92 11.20 -13.44
N GLY A 186 15.29 10.99 -14.71
CA GLY A 186 15.54 12.10 -15.64
C GLY A 186 14.31 12.93 -16.00
N ALA A 187 13.10 12.38 -15.78
CA ALA A 187 11.82 13.05 -16.01
C ALA A 187 11.17 13.58 -14.72
N PHE A 188 11.85 13.46 -13.57
CA PHE A 188 11.32 13.87 -12.28
C PHE A 188 11.08 15.38 -12.25
N ASP A 189 9.84 15.76 -11.96
CA ASP A 189 9.40 17.15 -11.85
C ASP A 189 8.55 17.29 -10.58
N LEU A 190 9.12 17.95 -9.58
CA LEU A 190 8.48 18.15 -8.28
C LEU A 190 7.17 18.94 -8.39
N ASP A 191 7.06 19.86 -9.36
CA ASP A 191 5.87 20.70 -9.54
C ASP A 191 4.67 19.88 -10.03
N ARG A 192 4.91 18.74 -10.67
CA ARG A 192 3.90 17.79 -11.15
C ARG A 192 3.62 16.65 -10.18
N CYS A 193 4.40 16.53 -9.10
CA CYS A 193 4.23 15.47 -8.13
C CYS A 193 2.96 15.64 -7.30
N VAL A 194 2.36 14.51 -6.93
CA VAL A 194 1.23 14.39 -6.00
C VAL A 194 1.69 13.63 -4.76
N VAL A 195 0.90 13.67 -3.67
CA VAL A 195 1.11 12.73 -2.56
C VAL A 195 0.63 11.36 -3.04
N ALA A 196 1.58 10.51 -3.39
CA ALA A 196 1.32 9.17 -3.88
C ALA A 196 0.82 8.27 -2.74
N HIS A 197 -0.07 7.34 -3.10
CA HIS A 197 -0.43 6.26 -2.20
C HIS A 197 0.78 5.37 -1.92
N GLY A 198 1.59 5.07 -2.94
CA GLY A 198 2.78 4.22 -2.82
C GLY A 198 2.47 2.74 -3.08
N ASP A 199 1.34 2.26 -2.55
CA ASP A 199 0.86 0.88 -2.78
C ASP A 199 -0.65 0.72 -3.14
N PRO A 200 -1.17 1.40 -4.18
CA PRO A 200 -2.61 1.37 -4.51
C PRO A 200 -3.00 0.06 -5.22
N HIS A 201 -3.47 -0.93 -4.46
CA HIS A 201 -3.93 -2.22 -5.01
C HIS A 201 -5.31 -2.61 -4.44
N PRO A 202 -6.01 -3.61 -5.03
CA PRO A 202 -7.37 -3.97 -4.64
C PRO A 202 -7.57 -4.33 -3.16
N ALA A 203 -6.55 -4.86 -2.47
CA ALA A 203 -6.66 -5.19 -1.05
C ALA A 203 -6.61 -3.94 -0.14
N ASN A 204 -5.86 -2.90 -0.53
CA ASN A 204 -5.81 -1.60 0.15
C ASN A 204 -6.96 -0.67 -0.26
N THR A 205 -7.91 -1.13 -1.07
CA THR A 205 -9.05 -0.35 -1.56
C THR A 205 -10.34 -0.91 -0.99
N LEU A 206 -10.93 -0.24 0.00
CA LEU A 206 -12.04 -0.76 0.79
C LEU A 206 -13.35 -0.01 0.51
N ARG A 207 -14.46 -0.74 0.49
CA ARG A 207 -15.78 -0.18 0.24
C ARG A 207 -16.22 0.72 1.40
N VAL A 208 -16.74 1.92 1.10
CA VAL A 208 -17.38 2.74 2.15
C VAL A 208 -18.74 2.15 2.52
N LEU A 209 -19.08 2.13 3.82
CA LEU A 209 -20.35 1.59 4.30
C LEU A 209 -21.54 2.50 3.98
N THR A 210 -21.29 3.80 3.81
CA THR A 210 -22.30 4.79 3.44
C THR A 210 -21.69 5.77 2.44
N PRO A 211 -22.39 6.10 1.34
CA PRO A 211 -21.91 7.09 0.37
C PRO A 211 -21.57 8.42 1.05
N ARG A 212 -20.42 8.99 0.69
CA ARG A 212 -19.93 10.26 1.25
C ARG A 212 -19.06 11.02 0.24
N PRO A 213 -18.97 12.36 0.34
CA PRO A 213 -18.00 13.14 -0.42
C PRO A 213 -16.58 12.61 -0.20
N GLY A 214 -15.77 12.62 -1.26
CA GLY A 214 -14.42 12.06 -1.27
C GLY A 214 -14.36 10.55 -1.47
N ALA A 215 -15.50 9.87 -1.62
CA ALA A 215 -15.58 8.42 -1.90
C ALA A 215 -16.53 8.14 -3.07
N GLU A 216 -16.45 8.94 -4.14
CA GLU A 216 -17.37 8.90 -5.29
C GLU A 216 -17.34 7.56 -6.04
N SER A 217 -16.22 6.82 -5.97
CA SER A 217 -16.12 5.46 -6.53
C SER A 217 -16.86 4.41 -5.70
N GLY A 218 -17.33 4.76 -4.49
CA GLY A 218 -17.83 3.83 -3.49
C GLY A 218 -16.71 3.12 -2.70
N PHE A 219 -15.46 3.48 -2.94
CA PHE A 219 -14.27 2.94 -2.28
C PHE A 219 -13.34 4.04 -1.83
N VAL A 220 -12.48 3.71 -0.86
CA VAL A 220 -11.37 4.54 -0.40
C VAL A 220 -10.14 3.69 -0.12
N PHE A 221 -8.98 4.32 -0.12
CA PHE A 221 -7.72 3.70 0.24
C PHE A 221 -7.47 3.69 1.74
N VAL A 222 -6.67 2.72 2.15
CA VAL A 222 -6.01 2.65 3.46
C VAL A 222 -4.52 2.43 3.24
N ASP A 223 -3.76 2.65 4.30
CA ASP A 223 -2.34 2.31 4.35
C ASP A 223 -1.44 2.96 3.28
N PRO A 224 -1.52 4.29 3.04
CA PRO A 224 -0.57 4.96 2.16
C PRO A 224 0.83 5.04 2.79
N ASP A 225 1.83 5.10 1.90
CA ASP A 225 3.20 5.50 2.22
C ASP A 225 3.34 7.02 2.33
N GLY A 226 2.63 7.78 1.46
CA GLY A 226 2.45 9.22 1.61
C GLY A 226 3.65 10.10 1.23
N PHE A 227 4.44 9.69 0.23
CA PHE A 227 5.55 10.49 -0.33
C PHE A 227 5.15 11.20 -1.63
N LEU A 228 5.96 12.18 -2.06
CA LEU A 228 5.74 12.89 -3.31
C LEU A 228 6.31 12.10 -4.49
N ALA A 229 5.48 11.88 -5.51
CA ALA A 229 5.89 11.21 -6.75
C ALA A 229 5.08 11.71 -7.96
N ASP A 230 5.59 11.45 -9.16
CA ASP A 230 4.77 11.55 -10.38
C ASP A 230 3.53 10.64 -10.22
N PRO A 231 2.30 11.10 -10.52
CA PRO A 231 1.08 10.30 -10.36
C PRO A 231 1.10 8.98 -11.17
N THR A 232 1.92 8.89 -12.22
CA THR A 232 2.11 7.64 -12.97
C THR A 232 2.81 6.55 -12.17
N TYR A 233 3.49 6.89 -11.05
CA TYR A 233 4.04 5.92 -10.10
C TYR A 233 2.94 5.00 -9.56
N ASP A 234 1.88 5.60 -9.02
CA ASP A 234 0.74 4.88 -8.44
C ASP A 234 0.03 4.03 -9.50
N LEU A 235 -0.11 4.54 -10.73
CA LEU A 235 -0.68 3.77 -11.83
C LEU A 235 0.23 2.60 -12.26
N GLY A 236 1.55 2.77 -12.18
CA GLY A 236 2.50 1.68 -12.37
C GLY A 236 2.31 0.59 -11.31
N VAL A 237 2.08 0.97 -10.05
CA VAL A 237 1.75 0.03 -8.99
C VAL A 237 0.42 -0.69 -9.25
N VAL A 238 -0.61 0.01 -9.73
CA VAL A 238 -1.85 -0.65 -10.17
C VAL A 238 -1.58 -1.66 -11.29
N LEU A 239 -0.73 -1.32 -12.27
CA LEU A 239 -0.37 -2.23 -13.36
C LEU A 239 0.42 -3.47 -12.89
N ARG A 240 1.17 -3.34 -11.79
CA ARG A 240 1.98 -4.42 -11.21
C ARG A 240 1.12 -5.60 -10.75
N ASP A 241 -0.06 -5.34 -10.20
CA ASP A 241 -0.78 -6.27 -9.32
C ASP A 241 -1.48 -7.44 -10.02
N TRP A 242 -1.64 -7.38 -11.34
CA TRP A 242 -2.40 -8.37 -12.12
C TRP A 242 -1.62 -9.65 -12.47
N SER A 243 -0.62 -10.03 -11.67
CA SER A 243 0.30 -11.13 -12.00
C SER A 243 -0.43 -12.45 -12.28
N SER A 244 -1.46 -12.78 -11.49
CA SER A 244 -2.25 -14.01 -11.69
C SER A 244 -2.96 -14.05 -13.05
N GLN A 245 -3.54 -12.92 -13.48
CA GLN A 245 -4.21 -12.80 -14.78
C GLN A 245 -3.20 -12.86 -15.92
N LEU A 246 -2.03 -12.23 -15.76
CA LEU A 246 -0.96 -12.27 -16.75
C LEU A 246 -0.42 -13.69 -16.93
N LEU A 247 -0.17 -14.43 -15.84
CA LEU A 247 0.31 -15.82 -15.90
C LEU A 247 -0.70 -16.78 -16.52
N ALA A 248 -2.00 -16.48 -16.42
CA ALA A 248 -3.07 -17.30 -16.97
C ALA A 248 -3.36 -17.05 -18.47
N GLY A 249 -2.73 -16.05 -19.09
CA GLY A 249 -3.06 -15.62 -20.45
C GLY A 249 -1.88 -15.12 -21.27
N ASP A 250 -2.16 -14.30 -22.28
CA ASP A 250 -1.15 -13.58 -23.04
C ASP A 250 -0.67 -12.36 -22.23
N ALA A 251 0.35 -12.57 -21.40
CA ALA A 251 0.86 -11.55 -20.48
C ALA A 251 1.22 -10.23 -21.19
N PRO A 252 2.02 -10.20 -22.28
CA PRO A 252 2.31 -8.96 -23.00
C PRO A 252 1.06 -8.22 -23.50
N ALA A 253 0.14 -8.92 -24.16
CA ALA A 253 -1.07 -8.29 -24.72
C ALA A 253 -1.97 -7.75 -23.60
N LEU A 254 -2.15 -8.51 -22.52
CA LEU A 254 -3.01 -8.13 -21.41
C LEU A 254 -2.43 -6.97 -20.60
N ALA A 255 -1.13 -6.99 -20.30
CA ALA A 255 -0.46 -5.89 -19.60
C ALA A 255 -0.52 -4.58 -20.42
N ARG A 256 -0.34 -4.65 -21.75
CA ARG A 256 -0.49 -3.49 -22.64
C ARG A 256 -1.91 -2.94 -22.61
N ARG A 257 -2.92 -3.82 -22.66
CA ARG A 257 -4.32 -3.43 -22.56
C ARG A 257 -4.62 -2.74 -21.23
N TYR A 258 -4.15 -3.27 -20.11
CA TYR A 258 -4.33 -2.65 -18.79
C TYR A 258 -3.60 -1.31 -18.67
N CYS A 259 -2.40 -1.19 -19.21
CA CYS A 259 -1.66 0.06 -19.28
C CYS A 259 -2.43 1.14 -20.08
N ALA A 260 -2.98 0.77 -21.23
CA ALA A 260 -3.81 1.66 -22.04
C ALA A 260 -5.11 2.07 -21.33
N LEU A 261 -5.73 1.18 -20.54
CA LEU A 261 -6.89 1.51 -19.70
C LEU A 261 -6.53 2.52 -18.61
N LEU A 262 -5.41 2.32 -17.91
CA LEU A 262 -4.91 3.25 -16.89
C LEU A 262 -4.68 4.64 -17.48
N ALA A 263 -3.98 4.71 -18.62
CA ALA A 263 -3.75 5.94 -19.35
C ALA A 263 -5.07 6.58 -19.82
N GLY A 264 -5.98 5.79 -20.40
CA GLY A 264 -7.28 6.26 -20.90
C GLY A 264 -8.20 6.81 -19.79
N HIS A 265 -8.20 6.19 -18.61
CA HIS A 265 -8.99 6.67 -17.49
C HIS A 265 -8.43 7.95 -16.86
N THR A 266 -7.11 8.17 -16.88
CA THR A 266 -6.46 9.25 -16.14
C THR A 266 -5.93 10.38 -17.02
N GLY A 267 -5.77 10.16 -18.32
CA GLY A 267 -5.12 11.09 -19.26
C GLY A 267 -3.61 11.21 -19.06
N LEU A 268 -2.99 10.32 -18.27
CA LEU A 268 -1.55 10.33 -18.00
C LEU A 268 -0.76 9.50 -19.03
N ASP A 269 0.54 9.76 -19.10
CA ASP A 269 1.43 9.17 -20.11
C ASP A 269 1.55 7.65 -19.97
N GLU A 270 1.10 6.91 -20.99
CA GLU A 270 1.12 5.45 -21.01
C GLU A 270 2.55 4.88 -20.89
N THR A 271 3.55 5.58 -21.47
CA THR A 271 4.94 5.13 -21.40
C THR A 271 5.45 5.19 -19.96
N ALA A 272 5.21 6.29 -19.25
CA ALA A 272 5.57 6.43 -17.85
C ALA A 272 4.90 5.38 -16.96
N ILE A 273 3.59 5.11 -17.17
CA ILE A 273 2.85 4.06 -16.44
C ILE A 273 3.49 2.69 -16.67
N TRP A 274 3.84 2.37 -17.92
CA TRP A 274 4.50 1.11 -18.27
C TRP A 274 5.87 0.97 -17.60
N GLU A 275 6.69 2.02 -17.68
CA GLU A 275 8.04 2.05 -17.10
C GLU A 275 7.99 1.88 -15.58
N TRP A 276 7.10 2.60 -14.88
CA TRP A 276 6.86 2.41 -13.46
C TRP A 276 6.34 1.01 -13.15
N GLY A 277 5.35 0.51 -13.89
CA GLY A 277 4.77 -0.80 -13.61
C GLY A 277 5.74 -1.96 -13.80
N PHE A 278 6.65 -1.85 -14.76
CA PHE A 278 7.74 -2.82 -14.91
C PHE A 278 8.76 -2.72 -13.76
N LEU A 279 9.20 -1.52 -13.42
CA LEU A 279 10.14 -1.29 -12.32
C LEU A 279 9.57 -1.75 -10.97
N GLN A 280 8.31 -1.44 -10.70
CA GLN A 280 7.58 -1.84 -9.49
C GLN A 280 7.46 -3.34 -9.35
N ARG A 281 7.22 -4.04 -10.46
CA ARG A 281 7.18 -5.50 -10.50
C ARG A 281 8.52 -6.12 -10.11
N VAL A 282 9.62 -5.64 -10.69
CA VAL A 282 10.96 -6.15 -10.37
C VAL A 282 11.35 -5.83 -8.92
N SER A 283 11.21 -4.58 -8.50
CA SER A 283 11.54 -4.15 -7.13
C SER A 283 10.71 -4.86 -6.07
N THR A 284 9.40 -5.03 -6.28
CA THR A 284 8.51 -5.76 -5.34
C THR A 284 8.91 -7.23 -5.24
N GLY A 285 9.19 -7.89 -6.37
CA GLY A 285 9.66 -9.28 -6.39
C GLY A 285 10.99 -9.47 -5.66
N LEU A 286 11.98 -8.62 -5.93
CA LEU A 286 13.27 -8.65 -5.22
C LEU A 286 13.10 -8.37 -3.72
N TYR A 287 12.30 -7.36 -3.36
CA TYR A 287 12.05 -7.01 -1.97
C TYR A 287 11.39 -8.17 -1.21
N ALA A 288 10.38 -8.82 -1.79
CA ALA A 288 9.72 -9.99 -1.21
C ALA A 288 10.68 -11.17 -0.99
N LEU A 289 11.55 -11.48 -1.95
CA LEU A 289 12.61 -12.49 -1.76
C LEU A 289 13.55 -12.13 -0.62
N SER A 290 13.80 -10.84 -0.42
CA SER A 290 14.79 -10.34 0.52
C SER A 290 14.48 -10.65 2.00
N PHE A 291 13.21 -10.94 2.31
CA PHE A 291 12.75 -11.39 3.63
C PHE A 291 12.13 -12.81 3.59
N GLY A 292 12.44 -13.61 2.54
CA GLY A 292 12.07 -15.02 2.45
C GLY A 292 10.60 -15.28 2.10
N ALA A 293 9.93 -14.35 1.41
CA ALA A 293 8.57 -14.51 0.93
C ALA A 293 8.53 -14.96 -0.55
N ASP A 294 9.16 -16.10 -0.84
CA ASP A 294 9.34 -16.65 -2.18
C ASP A 294 8.03 -16.83 -2.97
N GLU A 295 6.97 -17.29 -2.30
CA GLU A 295 5.66 -17.49 -2.95
C GLU A 295 5.02 -16.16 -3.36
N MET A 296 5.23 -15.09 -2.58
CA MET A 296 4.77 -13.75 -2.92
C MET A 296 5.64 -13.13 -4.03
N ALA A 297 6.95 -13.38 -4.00
CA ALA A 297 7.89 -12.79 -4.94
C ALA A 297 7.78 -13.36 -6.36
N ARG A 298 7.59 -14.67 -6.47
CA ARG A 298 7.71 -15.41 -7.73
C ARG A 298 6.80 -14.88 -8.85
N PRO A 299 5.49 -14.63 -8.65
CA PRO A 299 4.62 -14.14 -9.71
C PRO A 299 5.09 -12.80 -10.29
N TYR A 300 5.66 -11.91 -9.46
CA TYR A 300 6.18 -10.63 -9.95
C TYR A 300 7.41 -10.83 -10.85
N LEU A 301 8.39 -11.65 -10.44
CA LEU A 301 9.58 -11.87 -11.26
C LEU A 301 9.29 -12.67 -12.53
N GLU A 302 8.43 -13.70 -12.46
CA GLU A 302 8.02 -14.48 -13.63
C GLU A 302 7.28 -13.62 -14.67
N THR A 303 6.34 -12.79 -14.23
CA THR A 303 5.67 -11.88 -15.16
C THR A 303 6.61 -10.81 -15.70
N ALA A 304 7.64 -10.38 -14.95
CA ALA A 304 8.67 -9.49 -15.48
C ALA A 304 9.49 -10.15 -16.60
N GLU A 305 9.75 -11.46 -16.52
CA GLU A 305 10.38 -12.21 -17.60
C GLU A 305 9.53 -12.23 -18.87
N LEU A 306 8.21 -12.43 -18.73
CA LEU A 306 7.26 -12.52 -19.84
C LEU A 306 7.04 -11.17 -20.55
N LEU A 307 7.01 -10.07 -19.79
CA LEU A 307 6.94 -8.72 -20.35
C LEU A 307 8.29 -8.26 -20.91
N GLY A 308 9.32 -9.04 -20.61
CA GLY A 308 10.76 -8.93 -20.80
C GLY A 308 11.31 -8.49 -22.14
#